data_AF-A0A661D093-F1
#
_entry.id   AF-A0A661D093-F1
#
_cell.length_a   1.000
_cell.length_b   1.000
_cell.length_c   1.000
_cell.angle_alpha   90.00
_cell.angle_beta   90.00
_cell.angle_gamma   90.00
#
_symmetry.space_group_name_H-M   'P 1'
#
loop_
_entity.id
_entity.type
_entity.pdbx_description
1 polymer ?
#
loop_
_entity_poly.entity_id
_entity_poly.type
_entity_poly.pdbx_seq_one_letter_code
_entity_poly.pdbx_strand_id
1 'polypeptide(L)'
;MKNKQLAVAYNKLLGSFFRYTLVMTSLISIFLMSLANANAADLQSIGYSSLPGDKAQIVLTFSEQIEAPNSFSIDDPARVVLDFAGVHNKLDKKTQEINIGMTRSVSTIEAGERTRLVVNLSQKSPYTIEQDGNVILLTIDGAAKQVAQGDATGMAVTDIDFRRGDSSEARLMIDLSGEGAAIDVHQEQGNIVVDLINVSLPENLHRRLDVIDFATPVQFIDSEQRGRNTRLTLSTKGDFEQLTYQSDKTLVVEVKPVLKQAQSSEAKDQFGYKGEKLSLNFQNIEVRAVLQLLADFTGLNLVTSDTVQGNVTLRLKNVPWDQALDIILKTKGLAMRQNGNILLVAPAVEIAAREKQELEAQKQLIELETLYSEIIEINFAKASELAVILDSDEASSTSGAGVTGFLSERGSVTVDVRTNSLLIRDTADQLVQIRRLIKKLDIPVRQVLIESRIVIASDDFAK
;
A
#
# COMPACT_ATOMS: atom_id res chain seq x y z
N MET A 1 61.85 59.87 62.33
CA MET A 1 61.77 58.42 61.99
C MET A 1 60.40 57.94 61.49
N LYS A 2 59.32 58.74 61.54
CA LYS A 2 57.96 58.31 61.11
C LYS A 2 57.71 58.29 59.59
N ASN A 3 58.42 59.08 58.78
CA ASN A 3 58.12 59.20 57.33
C ASN A 3 58.70 58.07 56.45
N LYS A 4 59.79 57.41 56.87
CA LYS A 4 60.36 56.27 56.11
C LYS A 4 59.54 54.99 56.24
N GLN A 5 58.87 54.77 57.37
CA GLN A 5 58.01 53.59 57.55
C GLN A 5 56.68 53.72 56.80
N LEU A 6 56.14 54.93 56.68
CA LEU A 6 54.95 55.19 55.86
C LEU A 6 55.21 54.97 54.36
N ALA A 7 56.37 55.38 53.83
CA ALA A 7 56.72 55.17 52.43
C ALA A 7 56.93 53.67 52.10
N VAL A 8 57.54 52.91 53.01
CA VAL A 8 57.72 51.45 52.82
C VAL A 8 56.38 50.70 52.93
N ALA A 9 55.49 51.11 53.84
CA ALA A 9 54.15 50.56 53.93
C ALA A 9 53.30 50.87 52.68
N TYR A 10 53.40 52.09 52.14
CA TYR A 10 52.73 52.48 50.91
C TYR A 10 53.22 51.68 49.70
N ASN A 11 54.53 51.47 49.57
CA ASN A 11 55.08 50.69 48.45
C ASN A 11 54.74 49.18 48.55
N LYS A 12 54.66 48.64 49.76
CA LYS A 12 54.19 47.25 49.98
C LYS A 12 52.70 47.10 49.69
N LEU A 13 51.88 48.09 50.06
CA LEU A 13 50.45 48.14 49.73
C LEU A 13 50.22 48.32 48.23
N LEU A 14 50.96 49.20 47.56
CA LEU A 14 50.87 49.41 46.11
C LEU A 14 51.29 48.16 45.32
N GLY A 15 52.38 47.50 45.73
CA GLY A 15 52.84 46.26 45.09
C GLY A 15 51.91 45.06 45.32
N SER A 16 51.27 44.99 46.49
CA SER A 16 50.21 44.02 46.79
C SER A 16 48.97 44.29 45.94
N PHE A 17 48.50 45.54 45.90
CA PHE A 17 47.37 45.96 45.06
C PHE A 17 47.61 45.66 43.58
N PHE A 18 48.80 45.95 43.07
CA PHE A 18 49.15 45.69 41.67
C PHE A 18 49.22 44.19 41.35
N ARG A 19 49.66 43.35 42.31
CA ARG A 19 49.63 41.89 42.16
C ARG A 19 48.22 41.34 42.19
N TYR A 20 47.36 41.85 43.08
CA TYR A 20 45.95 41.43 43.14
C TYR A 20 45.15 41.92 41.93
N THR A 21 45.39 43.13 41.42
CA THR A 21 44.73 43.60 40.19
C THR A 21 45.22 42.85 38.95
N LEU A 22 46.49 42.44 38.89
CA LEU A 22 47.01 41.66 37.77
C LEU A 22 46.52 40.19 37.81
N VAL A 23 46.40 39.60 39.00
CA VAL A 23 45.77 38.29 39.17
C VAL A 23 44.25 38.35 38.92
N MET A 24 43.58 39.42 39.36
CA MET A 24 42.14 39.60 39.15
C MET A 24 41.79 39.92 37.69
N THR A 25 42.61 40.70 36.98
CA THR A 25 42.47 40.91 35.54
C THR A 25 42.83 39.67 34.72
N SER A 26 43.80 38.87 35.17
CA SER A 26 44.07 37.53 34.59
C SER A 26 42.91 36.56 34.84
N LEU A 27 42.31 36.55 36.03
CA LEU A 27 41.13 35.73 36.34
C LEU A 27 39.90 36.20 35.56
N ILE A 28 39.72 37.50 35.39
CA ILE A 28 38.65 38.08 34.56
C ILE A 28 38.91 37.78 33.09
N SER A 29 40.16 37.80 32.60
CA SER A 29 40.47 37.44 31.22
C SER A 29 40.28 35.94 30.96
N ILE A 30 40.54 35.08 31.95
CA ILE A 30 40.26 33.64 31.89
C ILE A 30 38.75 33.37 31.99
N PHE A 31 38.02 34.18 32.76
CA PHE A 31 36.56 34.10 32.89
C PHE A 31 35.83 34.71 31.68
N LEU A 32 36.37 35.73 31.01
CA LEU A 32 35.84 36.28 29.77
C LEU A 32 36.18 35.43 28.54
N MET A 33 37.23 34.61 28.58
CA MET A 33 37.48 33.61 27.54
C MET A 33 36.54 32.39 27.64
N SER A 34 35.70 32.29 28.69
CA SER A 34 34.72 31.22 28.84
C SER A 34 33.27 31.64 28.54
N LEU A 35 33.04 32.83 27.98
CA LEU A 35 31.75 33.20 27.37
C LEU A 35 31.85 33.04 25.84
N ALA A 36 32.13 31.82 25.38
CA ALA A 36 31.65 31.43 24.07
C ALA A 36 30.12 31.35 24.20
N ASN A 37 29.41 32.31 23.63
CA ASN A 37 27.98 32.17 23.40
C ASN A 37 27.81 30.87 22.60
N ALA A 38 27.24 29.84 23.23
CA ALA A 38 26.76 28.66 22.53
C ALA A 38 25.56 29.11 21.69
N ASN A 39 25.82 29.64 20.50
CA ASN A 39 24.79 29.72 19.48
C ASN A 39 24.38 28.28 19.20
N ALA A 40 23.11 27.97 19.38
CA ALA A 40 22.62 26.64 19.11
C ALA A 40 22.75 26.36 17.61
N ALA A 41 23.47 25.29 17.26
CA ALA A 41 23.70 24.94 15.87
C ALA A 41 22.46 24.23 15.31
N ASP A 42 22.03 24.60 14.11
CA ASP A 42 20.88 23.98 13.47
C ASP A 42 21.33 22.81 12.58
N LEU A 43 20.69 21.65 12.71
CA LEU A 43 20.79 20.57 11.73
C LEU A 43 19.97 20.95 10.48
N GLN A 44 20.66 21.27 9.39
CA GLN A 44 20.06 21.84 8.18
C GLN A 44 19.67 20.77 7.15
N SER A 45 20.49 19.75 6.97
CA SER A 45 20.20 18.69 5.99
C SER A 45 20.80 17.34 6.40
N ILE A 46 20.14 16.29 5.91
CA ILE A 46 20.63 14.91 5.94
C ILE A 46 20.71 14.43 4.49
N GLY A 47 21.92 14.21 4.00
CA GLY A 47 22.19 13.52 2.75
C GLY A 47 22.54 12.05 3.01
N TYR A 48 22.37 11.20 2.00
CA TYR A 48 22.77 9.81 2.08
C TYR A 48 23.22 9.28 0.72
N SER A 49 24.18 8.36 0.74
CA SER A 49 24.69 7.69 -0.46
C SER A 49 25.17 6.27 -0.14
N SER A 50 25.20 5.41 -1.15
CA SER A 50 25.78 4.07 -1.06
C SER A 50 27.26 4.10 -1.41
N LEU A 51 28.09 3.47 -0.58
CA LEU A 51 29.52 3.27 -0.84
C LEU A 51 29.80 1.79 -1.17
N PRO A 52 30.94 1.47 -1.82
CA PRO A 52 31.35 0.09 -2.08
C PRO A 52 31.41 -0.76 -0.81
N GLY A 53 31.03 -2.04 -0.93
CA GLY A 53 30.97 -2.96 0.21
C GLY A 53 29.68 -2.84 1.03
N ASP A 54 28.57 -2.47 0.38
CA ASP A 54 27.24 -2.35 0.99
C ASP A 54 27.18 -1.38 2.19
N LYS A 55 28.08 -0.38 2.16
CA LYS A 55 28.18 0.64 3.21
C LYS A 55 27.20 1.77 2.92
N ALA A 56 26.51 2.23 3.95
CA ALA A 56 25.65 3.41 3.86
C ALA A 56 26.39 4.60 4.44
N GLN A 57 26.54 5.68 3.67
CA GLN A 57 27.10 6.93 4.17
C GLN A 57 25.98 7.96 4.35
N ILE A 58 25.88 8.50 5.56
CA ILE A 58 24.94 9.55 5.94
C ILE A 58 25.74 10.82 6.20
N VAL A 59 25.36 11.90 5.54
CA VAL A 59 26.03 13.21 5.62
C VAL A 59 25.10 14.18 6.35
N LEU A 60 25.50 14.62 7.53
CA LEU A 60 24.76 15.58 8.34
C LEU A 60 25.41 16.96 8.18
N THR A 61 24.65 17.97 7.76
CA THR A 61 25.16 19.34 7.60
C THR A 61 24.55 20.26 8.64
N PHE A 62 25.40 20.96 9.39
CA PHE A 62 25.03 21.89 10.45
C PHE A 62 25.27 23.35 10.04
N SER A 63 24.59 24.30 10.68
CA SER A 63 24.79 25.73 10.43
C SER A 63 26.17 26.23 10.83
N GLU A 64 26.76 25.64 11.87
CA GLU A 64 28.02 26.04 12.48
C GLU A 64 28.82 24.77 12.89
N GLN A 65 30.09 24.94 13.25
CA GLN A 65 30.91 23.85 13.77
C GLN A 65 30.41 23.43 15.16
N ILE A 66 30.16 22.13 15.34
CA ILE A 66 29.63 21.56 16.59
C ILE A 66 30.67 20.69 17.31
N GLU A 67 30.42 20.39 18.58
CA GLU A 67 31.17 19.35 19.29
C GLU A 67 30.83 17.95 18.77
N ALA A 68 31.76 17.01 18.92
CA ALA A 68 31.56 15.63 18.47
C ALA A 68 30.37 14.98 19.20
N PRO A 69 29.48 14.25 18.48
CA PRO A 69 28.31 13.63 19.09
C PRO A 69 28.70 12.48 20.00
N ASN A 70 27.88 12.25 21.03
CA ASN A 70 27.93 11.00 21.77
C ASN A 70 27.21 9.91 20.95
N SER A 71 27.86 8.78 20.68
CA SER A 71 27.25 7.69 19.92
C SER A 71 27.19 6.37 20.68
N PHE A 72 26.15 5.59 20.45
CA PHE A 72 26.02 4.22 20.95
C PHE A 72 25.13 3.37 20.04
N SER A 73 25.30 2.05 20.08
CA SER A 73 24.47 1.10 19.33
C SER A 73 23.57 0.28 20.25
N ILE A 74 22.37 -0.04 19.78
CA ILE A 74 21.40 -0.95 20.41
C ILE A 74 21.24 -2.15 19.47
N ASP A 75 21.12 -3.35 20.03
CA ASP A 75 21.10 -4.59 19.23
C ASP A 75 19.69 -5.09 18.93
N ASP A 76 18.76 -4.89 19.87
CA ASP A 76 17.37 -5.35 19.75
C ASP A 76 16.38 -4.23 20.15
N PRO A 77 15.73 -3.55 19.20
CA PRO A 77 15.99 -3.59 17.75
C PRO A 77 17.30 -2.87 17.38
N ALA A 78 17.96 -3.34 16.31
CA ALA A 78 19.25 -2.82 15.84
C ALA A 78 19.18 -1.32 15.48
N ARG A 79 19.89 -0.46 16.23
CA ARG A 79 19.89 0.99 16.05
C ARG A 79 21.25 1.61 16.36
N VAL A 80 21.60 2.67 15.65
CA VAL A 80 22.71 3.57 16.02
C VAL A 80 22.11 4.90 16.48
N VAL A 81 22.52 5.37 17.64
CA VAL A 81 22.02 6.60 18.24
C VAL A 81 23.17 7.60 18.35
N LEU A 82 22.97 8.82 17.86
CA LEU A 82 23.87 9.95 17.99
C LEU A 82 23.16 11.06 18.76
N ASP A 83 23.76 11.52 19.85
CA ASP A 83 23.28 12.62 20.68
C ASP A 83 24.15 13.85 20.47
N PHE A 84 23.53 14.91 19.97
CA PHE A 84 24.12 16.23 19.78
C PHE A 84 23.67 17.16 20.90
N ALA A 85 24.61 17.86 21.54
CA ALA A 85 24.33 18.87 22.56
C ALA A 85 24.30 20.27 21.92
N GLY A 86 23.33 21.10 22.32
CA GLY A 86 23.15 22.46 21.80
C GLY A 86 22.76 22.51 20.31
N VAL A 87 22.15 21.45 19.77
CA VAL A 87 21.72 21.37 18.37
C VAL A 87 20.20 21.35 18.27
N HIS A 88 19.64 22.19 17.41
CA HIS A 88 18.21 22.20 17.07
C HIS A 88 17.94 21.51 15.72
N ASN A 89 16.76 20.90 15.58
CA ASN A 89 16.39 20.22 14.35
C ASN A 89 15.60 21.12 13.40
N LYS A 90 16.19 21.51 12.26
CA LYS A 90 15.52 22.29 11.20
C LYS A 90 15.21 21.49 9.93
N LEU A 91 15.20 20.16 10.01
CA LEU A 91 14.84 19.32 8.88
C LEU A 91 13.34 19.39 8.57
N ASP A 92 13.00 19.41 7.27
CA ASP A 92 11.61 19.37 6.79
C ASP A 92 10.87 18.09 7.26
N LYS A 93 11.61 16.97 7.34
CA LYS A 93 11.10 15.66 7.74
C LYS A 93 11.89 15.13 8.92
N LYS A 94 11.19 14.87 10.03
CA LYS A 94 11.77 14.26 11.25
C LYS A 94 12.18 12.81 11.07
N THR A 95 11.65 12.13 10.06
CA THR A 95 12.00 10.74 9.70
C THR A 95 12.16 10.66 8.19
N GLN A 96 13.24 10.03 7.75
CA GLN A 96 13.56 9.79 6.35
C GLN A 96 13.92 8.33 6.14
N GLU A 97 13.32 7.69 5.13
CA GLU A 97 13.68 6.33 4.73
C GLU A 97 14.91 6.39 3.81
N ILE A 98 15.93 5.60 4.14
CA ILE A 98 17.19 5.54 3.39
C ILE A 98 17.23 4.27 2.55
N ASN A 99 16.93 3.11 3.17
CA ASN A 99 16.93 1.80 2.54
C ASN A 99 18.23 1.51 1.73
N ILE A 100 19.39 1.85 2.29
CA ILE A 100 20.72 1.61 1.69
C ILE A 100 21.55 0.78 2.66
N GLY A 101 22.16 -0.29 2.16
CA GLY A 101 22.92 -1.24 2.97
C GLY A 101 22.12 -1.73 4.16
N MET A 102 22.73 -1.66 5.34
CA MET A 102 22.06 -2.07 6.58
C MET A 102 21.15 -1.00 7.19
N THR A 103 20.98 0.15 6.53
CA THR A 103 20.21 1.29 7.05
C THR A 103 18.80 1.34 6.47
N ARG A 104 17.79 1.26 7.33
CA ARG A 104 16.37 1.39 6.95
C ARG A 104 15.93 2.85 6.93
N SER A 105 16.10 3.56 8.04
CA SER A 105 15.64 4.94 8.18
C SER A 105 16.44 5.73 9.20
N VAL A 106 16.43 7.04 9.07
CA VAL A 106 16.99 7.99 10.04
C VAL A 106 15.86 8.82 10.62
N SER A 107 15.85 8.96 11.94
CA SER A 107 14.86 9.74 12.67
C SER A 107 15.53 10.67 13.67
N THR A 108 14.96 11.86 13.84
CA THR A 108 15.50 12.91 14.70
C THR A 108 14.47 13.27 15.76
N ILE A 109 14.88 13.24 17.03
CA ILE A 109 14.07 13.56 18.20
C ILE A 109 14.80 14.66 18.95
N GLU A 110 14.13 15.78 19.17
CA GLU A 110 14.67 16.92 19.91
C GLU A 110 14.03 17.00 21.30
N ALA A 111 14.84 17.11 22.35
CA ALA A 111 14.40 17.21 23.73
C ALA A 111 15.29 18.17 24.53
N GLY A 112 14.80 19.40 24.76
CA GLY A 112 15.58 20.46 25.42
C GLY A 112 16.76 20.90 24.54
N GLU A 113 17.94 21.00 25.14
CA GLU A 113 19.20 21.36 24.46
C GLU A 113 19.89 20.16 23.79
N ARG A 114 19.17 19.08 23.47
CA ARG A 114 19.75 17.87 22.86
C ARG A 114 18.92 17.38 21.69
N THR A 115 19.58 17.16 20.57
CA THR A 115 19.00 16.46 19.42
C THR A 115 19.57 15.04 19.37
N ARG A 116 18.68 14.06 19.40
CA ARG A 116 18.99 12.65 19.26
C ARG A 116 18.63 12.19 17.84
N LEU A 117 19.62 11.76 17.09
CA LEU A 117 19.46 11.12 15.79
C LEU A 117 19.53 9.60 15.97
N VAL A 118 18.50 8.90 15.54
CA VAL A 118 18.35 7.45 15.63
C VAL A 118 18.31 6.89 14.22
N VAL A 119 19.33 6.11 13.88
CA VAL A 119 19.40 5.34 12.64
C VAL A 119 18.89 3.93 12.90
N ASN A 120 17.80 3.55 12.25
CA ASN A 120 17.24 2.21 12.34
C ASN A 120 17.96 1.30 11.34
N LEU A 121 18.50 0.19 11.85
CA LEU A 121 19.21 -0.79 11.04
C LEU A 121 18.38 -2.05 10.81
N SER A 122 18.66 -2.77 9.73
CA SER A 122 18.15 -4.12 9.51
C SER A 122 18.83 -5.14 10.42
N GLN A 123 20.12 -4.96 10.68
CA GLN A 123 20.94 -5.76 11.59
C GLN A 123 22.05 -4.91 12.21
N LYS A 124 22.55 -5.32 13.38
CA LYS A 124 23.65 -4.63 14.06
C LYS A 124 24.88 -4.60 13.13
N SER A 125 25.36 -3.40 12.84
CA SER A 125 26.51 -3.20 11.94
C SER A 125 27.51 -2.23 12.57
N PRO A 126 28.83 -2.43 12.36
CA PRO A 126 29.84 -1.44 12.75
C PRO A 126 29.58 -0.09 12.07
N TYR A 127 30.01 0.99 12.71
CA TYR A 127 29.89 2.33 12.14
C TYR A 127 31.10 3.18 12.49
N THR A 128 31.42 4.13 11.63
CA THR A 128 32.45 5.16 11.86
C THR A 128 31.83 6.54 11.74
N ILE A 129 32.31 7.47 12.56
CA ILE A 129 31.89 8.88 12.55
C ILE A 129 33.12 9.72 12.28
N GLU A 130 33.08 10.48 11.20
CA GLU A 130 34.10 11.46 10.84
C GLU A 130 33.47 12.85 10.86
N GLN A 131 34.19 13.83 11.40
CA GLN A 131 33.73 15.21 11.48
C GLN A 131 34.69 16.09 10.69
N ASP A 132 34.15 16.83 9.72
CA ASP A 132 34.87 17.83 8.94
C ASP A 132 34.13 19.18 9.07
N GLY A 133 34.61 20.04 9.97
CA GLY A 133 33.99 21.33 10.27
C GLY A 133 32.54 21.22 10.76
N ASN A 134 31.60 21.72 9.95
CA ASN A 134 30.15 21.69 10.19
C ASN A 134 29.46 20.50 9.52
N VAL A 135 30.21 19.52 9.00
CA VAL A 135 29.67 18.31 8.38
C VAL A 135 30.10 17.09 9.19
N ILE A 136 29.16 16.17 9.45
CA ILE A 136 29.44 14.87 10.04
C ILE A 136 29.10 13.77 9.04
N LEU A 137 30.08 12.92 8.77
CA LEU A 137 29.94 11.71 7.97
C LEU A 137 29.79 10.51 8.91
N LEU A 138 28.60 9.93 8.92
CA LEU A 138 28.34 8.64 9.55
C LEU A 138 28.39 7.57 8.46
N THR A 139 29.39 6.69 8.50
CA THR A 139 29.45 5.52 7.63
C THR A 139 29.04 4.30 8.42
N ILE A 140 27.96 3.65 7.99
CA ILE A 140 27.52 2.37 8.52
C ILE A 140 28.09 1.33 7.60
N ASP A 141 28.94 0.46 8.16
CA ASP A 141 29.48 -0.64 7.41
C ASP A 141 28.34 -1.57 6.99
N GLY A 142 28.41 -2.09 5.76
CA GLY A 142 27.64 -3.27 5.41
C GLY A 142 28.00 -4.40 6.37
N ALA A 143 27.14 -5.41 6.48
CA ALA A 143 27.39 -6.55 7.37
C ALA A 143 28.84 -7.03 7.21
N ALA A 144 29.67 -6.75 8.20
CA ALA A 144 31.07 -7.12 8.18
C ALA A 144 31.11 -8.64 8.29
N LYS A 145 31.11 -9.32 7.14
CA LYS A 145 31.75 -10.63 7.07
C LYS A 145 33.17 -10.38 7.52
N GLN A 146 33.51 -10.90 8.68
CA GLN A 146 34.89 -11.02 9.09
C GLN A 146 35.61 -11.65 7.91
N VAL A 147 36.45 -10.86 7.27
CA VAL A 147 37.49 -11.39 6.40
C VAL A 147 38.46 -12.03 7.37
N ALA A 148 38.11 -13.24 7.81
CA ALA A 148 39.11 -14.16 8.28
C ALA A 148 40.13 -14.22 7.15
N GLN A 149 41.35 -13.81 7.47
CA GLN A 149 42.53 -14.12 6.69
C GLN A 149 42.71 -15.64 6.76
N GLY A 150 41.86 -16.34 6.02
CA GLY A 150 41.87 -17.76 5.77
C GLY A 150 42.04 -17.92 4.28
N ASP A 151 42.99 -18.77 3.91
CA ASP A 151 43.34 -19.10 2.54
C ASP A 151 42.12 -19.20 1.61
N ALA A 152 42.34 -18.73 0.38
CA ALA A 152 41.41 -18.85 -0.71
C ALA A 152 40.97 -20.31 -0.94
N THR A 153 39.89 -20.72 -0.29
CA THR A 153 38.94 -21.65 -0.90
C THR A 153 37.95 -20.78 -1.66
N GLY A 154 38.28 -20.53 -2.94
CA GLY A 154 37.40 -19.81 -3.85
C GLY A 154 36.01 -20.43 -3.81
N MET A 155 35.02 -19.64 -3.40
CA MET A 155 33.64 -20.07 -3.46
C MET A 155 33.29 -20.29 -4.94
N ALA A 156 32.65 -21.40 -5.26
CA ALA A 156 32.31 -21.75 -6.62
C ALA A 156 30.86 -22.19 -6.70
N VAL A 157 30.23 -21.96 -7.85
CA VAL A 157 28.94 -22.56 -8.15
C VAL A 157 29.17 -24.04 -8.43
N THR A 158 28.53 -24.92 -7.67
CA THR A 158 28.64 -26.37 -7.85
C THR A 158 27.59 -26.91 -8.81
N ASP A 159 26.38 -26.33 -8.78
CA ASP A 159 25.30 -26.70 -9.69
C ASP A 159 24.32 -25.55 -9.91
N ILE A 160 23.61 -25.58 -11.04
CA ILE A 160 22.51 -24.68 -11.38
C ILE A 160 21.37 -25.54 -11.92
N ASP A 161 20.30 -25.67 -11.13
CA ASP A 161 19.10 -26.44 -11.46
C ASP A 161 17.87 -25.51 -11.57
N PHE A 162 16.96 -25.86 -12.46
CA PHE A 162 15.70 -25.14 -12.65
C PHE A 162 14.53 -26.09 -12.44
N ARG A 163 13.55 -25.64 -11.65
CA ARG A 163 12.31 -26.39 -11.44
C ARG A 163 11.10 -25.48 -11.57
N ARG A 164 10.07 -26.02 -12.19
CA ARG A 164 8.72 -25.45 -12.16
C ARG A 164 8.03 -25.91 -10.87
N GLY A 165 7.43 -24.97 -10.14
CA GLY A 165 6.55 -25.29 -9.01
C GLY A 165 5.07 -25.41 -9.41
N ASP A 166 4.22 -25.76 -8.44
CA ASP A 166 2.84 -26.17 -8.67
C ASP A 166 1.94 -25.02 -9.18
N SER A 167 2.25 -23.77 -8.81
CA SER A 167 1.52 -22.57 -9.20
C SER A 167 2.14 -21.84 -10.41
N SER A 168 2.92 -22.56 -11.23
CA SER A 168 3.66 -22.00 -12.39
C SER A 168 4.74 -20.98 -12.01
N GLU A 169 5.25 -21.06 -10.78
CA GLU A 169 6.46 -20.39 -10.34
C GLU A 169 7.71 -21.04 -10.95
N ALA A 170 8.69 -20.20 -11.28
CA ALA A 170 10.04 -20.61 -11.65
C ALA A 170 10.91 -20.61 -10.39
N ARG A 171 11.55 -21.74 -10.09
CA ARG A 171 12.53 -21.86 -9.00
C ARG A 171 13.89 -22.19 -9.59
N LEU A 172 14.80 -21.23 -9.53
CA LEU A 172 16.21 -21.43 -9.84
C LEU A 172 16.96 -21.76 -8.55
N MET A 173 17.60 -22.93 -8.51
CA MET A 173 18.41 -23.40 -7.39
C MET A 173 19.88 -23.36 -7.81
N ILE A 174 20.68 -22.61 -7.08
CA ILE A 174 22.10 -22.45 -7.34
C ILE A 174 22.83 -23.01 -6.12
N ASP A 175 23.48 -24.16 -6.31
CA ASP A 175 24.26 -24.78 -5.26
C ASP A 175 25.66 -24.18 -5.24
N LEU A 176 26.11 -23.82 -4.04
CA LEU A 176 27.38 -23.15 -3.77
C LEU A 176 28.30 -24.09 -2.99
N SER A 177 29.61 -23.95 -3.20
CA SER A 177 30.61 -24.75 -2.49
C SER A 177 30.65 -24.48 -0.98
N GLY A 178 30.13 -23.33 -0.53
CA GLY A 178 30.10 -22.91 0.87
C GLY A 178 28.96 -21.95 1.19
N GLU A 179 28.73 -21.75 2.48
CA GLU A 179 27.70 -20.85 3.00
C GLU A 179 28.25 -19.42 3.06
N GLY A 180 27.38 -18.42 2.82
CA GLY A 180 27.78 -17.02 2.87
C GLY A 180 28.44 -16.50 1.60
N ALA A 181 27.91 -16.81 0.42
CA ALA A 181 28.16 -15.99 -0.77
C ALA A 181 27.67 -14.56 -0.53
N ALA A 182 28.33 -13.57 -1.13
CA ALA A 182 27.77 -12.23 -1.22
C ALA A 182 26.93 -12.19 -2.52
N ILE A 183 25.62 -12.03 -2.35
CA ILE A 183 24.63 -12.14 -3.42
C ILE A 183 23.98 -10.76 -3.55
N ASP A 184 24.05 -10.19 -4.73
CA ASP A 184 23.25 -9.03 -5.12
C ASP A 184 22.22 -9.49 -6.15
N VAL A 185 20.94 -9.16 -5.92
CA VAL A 185 19.90 -9.46 -6.89
C VAL A 185 19.09 -8.22 -7.18
N HIS A 186 19.10 -7.83 -8.44
CA HIS A 186 18.43 -6.63 -8.92
C HIS A 186 17.72 -6.88 -10.24
N GLN A 187 16.81 -5.98 -10.59
CA GLN A 187 16.06 -6.05 -11.85
C GLN A 187 16.65 -5.07 -12.86
N GLU A 188 17.00 -5.56 -14.06
CA GLU A 188 17.54 -4.75 -15.15
C GLU A 188 16.71 -4.97 -16.41
N GLN A 189 16.05 -3.92 -16.92
CA GLN A 189 15.24 -3.96 -18.15
C GLN A 189 14.17 -5.08 -18.21
N GLY A 190 13.61 -5.45 -17.05
CA GLY A 190 12.63 -6.54 -16.94
C GLY A 190 13.24 -7.92 -16.75
N ASN A 191 14.57 -8.06 -16.75
CA ASN A 191 15.27 -9.29 -16.41
C ASN A 191 15.70 -9.28 -14.95
N ILE A 192 15.86 -10.45 -14.35
CA ILE A 192 16.42 -10.59 -13.00
C ILE A 192 17.90 -10.89 -13.16
N VAL A 193 18.74 -10.08 -12.54
CA VAL A 193 20.20 -10.23 -12.55
C VAL A 193 20.64 -10.62 -11.15
N VAL A 194 21.30 -11.78 -11.04
CA VAL A 194 21.86 -12.33 -9.81
C VAL A 194 23.38 -12.25 -9.92
N ASP A 195 23.99 -11.34 -9.17
CA ASP A 195 25.43 -11.20 -9.09
C ASP A 195 25.98 -11.88 -7.83
N LEU A 196 26.79 -12.91 -8.04
CA LEU A 196 27.51 -13.63 -6.99
C LEU A 196 28.94 -13.08 -6.92
N ILE A 197 29.23 -12.34 -5.85
CA ILE A 197 30.50 -11.63 -5.67
C ILE A 197 31.56 -12.61 -5.13
N ASN A 198 32.73 -12.63 -5.78
CA ASN A 198 33.83 -13.55 -5.46
C ASN A 198 33.46 -15.04 -5.56
N VAL A 199 32.45 -15.38 -6.37
CA VAL A 199 32.07 -16.76 -6.66
C VAL A 199 32.49 -17.08 -8.10
N SER A 200 33.26 -18.15 -8.30
CA SER A 200 33.64 -18.60 -9.65
C SER A 200 32.63 -19.59 -10.22
N LEU A 201 32.23 -19.36 -11.47
CA LEU A 201 31.46 -20.27 -12.29
C LEU A 201 32.42 -21.22 -13.01
N PRO A 202 32.35 -22.53 -12.77
CA PRO A 202 33.13 -23.48 -13.54
C PRO A 202 32.60 -23.57 -14.98
N GLU A 203 33.49 -23.85 -15.94
CA GLU A 203 33.19 -23.78 -17.39
C GLU A 203 32.01 -24.67 -17.82
N ASN A 204 31.76 -25.78 -17.13
CA ASN A 204 30.62 -26.67 -17.42
C ASN A 204 29.26 -26.03 -17.11
N LEU A 205 29.23 -25.02 -16.24
CA LEU A 205 28.04 -24.27 -15.86
C LEU A 205 27.96 -22.92 -16.57
N HIS A 206 28.90 -22.58 -17.45
CA HIS A 206 28.81 -21.42 -18.33
C HIS A 206 27.95 -21.76 -19.55
N ARG A 207 26.62 -21.68 -19.38
CA ARG A 207 25.65 -22.09 -20.40
C ARG A 207 24.35 -21.29 -20.31
N ARG A 208 23.61 -21.27 -21.42
CA ARG A 208 22.22 -20.80 -21.46
C ARG A 208 21.27 -21.98 -21.26
N LEU A 209 20.35 -21.86 -20.30
CA LEU A 209 19.23 -22.79 -20.14
C LEU A 209 17.98 -22.18 -20.78
N ASP A 210 17.31 -22.96 -21.64
CA ASP A 210 16.00 -22.62 -22.19
C ASP A 210 14.91 -23.30 -21.34
N VAL A 211 14.01 -22.49 -20.79
CA VAL A 211 12.94 -22.95 -19.90
C VAL A 211 11.55 -22.53 -20.39
N ILE A 212 11.42 -22.16 -21.67
CA ILE A 212 10.15 -21.69 -22.27
C ILE A 212 9.03 -22.74 -22.14
N ASP A 213 9.35 -24.03 -22.32
CA ASP A 213 8.37 -25.12 -22.31
C ASP A 213 7.74 -25.37 -20.94
N PHE A 214 8.31 -24.79 -19.87
CA PHE A 214 7.82 -24.97 -18.51
C PHE A 214 6.69 -24.01 -18.13
N ALA A 215 6.25 -23.13 -19.04
CA ALA A 215 5.15 -22.18 -18.81
C ALA A 215 5.33 -21.31 -17.55
N THR A 216 6.57 -20.96 -17.22
CA THR A 216 6.94 -20.05 -16.14
C THR A 216 7.14 -18.63 -16.67
N PRO A 217 7.15 -17.60 -15.79
CA PRO A 217 7.48 -16.23 -16.20
C PRO A 217 8.93 -16.07 -16.70
N VAL A 218 9.84 -16.97 -16.31
CA VAL A 218 11.23 -17.03 -16.81
C VAL A 218 11.28 -17.81 -18.12
N GLN A 219 12.01 -17.29 -19.11
CA GLN A 219 12.20 -17.87 -20.44
C GLN A 219 13.60 -18.44 -20.65
N PHE A 220 14.63 -17.68 -20.28
CA PHE A 220 16.03 -18.07 -20.43
C PHE A 220 16.80 -17.78 -19.15
N ILE A 221 17.81 -18.60 -18.85
CA ILE A 221 18.75 -18.38 -17.75
C ILE A 221 20.15 -18.43 -18.33
N ASP A 222 20.86 -17.30 -18.27
CA ASP A 222 22.23 -17.17 -18.73
C ASP A 222 23.17 -17.08 -17.53
N SER A 223 24.08 -18.03 -17.38
CA SER A 223 25.14 -17.99 -16.38
C SER A 223 26.47 -17.66 -17.03
N GLU A 224 27.10 -16.56 -16.62
CA GLU A 224 28.38 -16.09 -17.16
C GLU A 224 29.37 -15.71 -16.06
N GLN A 225 30.66 -15.93 -16.32
CA GLN A 225 31.74 -15.46 -15.44
C GLN A 225 32.13 -14.03 -15.82
N ARG A 226 32.04 -13.08 -14.89
CA ARG A 226 32.51 -11.70 -15.04
C ARG A 226 33.67 -11.41 -14.10
N GLY A 227 34.89 -11.61 -14.59
CA GLY A 227 36.11 -11.44 -13.79
C GLY A 227 36.14 -12.46 -12.64
N ARG A 228 35.99 -11.98 -11.39
CA ARG A 228 35.93 -12.83 -10.19
C ARG A 228 34.50 -13.14 -9.70
N ASN A 229 33.50 -12.58 -10.37
CA ASN A 229 32.09 -12.73 -10.01
C ASN A 229 31.38 -13.64 -11.01
N THR A 230 30.30 -14.26 -10.58
CA THR A 230 29.37 -14.98 -11.46
C THR A 230 28.12 -14.14 -11.60
N ARG A 231 27.67 -13.90 -12.84
CA ARG A 231 26.39 -13.23 -13.11
C ARG A 231 25.44 -14.25 -13.71
N LEU A 232 24.25 -14.37 -13.13
CA LEU A 232 23.14 -15.09 -13.74
C LEU A 232 22.06 -14.09 -14.17
N THR A 233 21.64 -14.16 -15.43
CA THR A 233 20.60 -13.30 -15.99
C THR A 233 19.40 -14.16 -16.37
N LEU A 234 18.27 -13.94 -15.69
CA LEU A 234 17.01 -14.60 -15.99
C LEU A 234 16.18 -13.66 -16.85
N SER A 235 15.96 -14.06 -18.10
CA SER A 235 15.06 -13.33 -19.01
C SER A 235 13.63 -13.64 -18.65
N THR A 236 12.84 -12.63 -18.28
CA THR A 236 11.45 -12.83 -17.84
C THR A 236 10.44 -12.17 -18.76
N LYS A 237 9.18 -12.63 -18.70
CA LYS A 237 8.06 -12.08 -19.47
C LYS A 237 6.85 -11.83 -18.57
N GLY A 238 6.32 -10.61 -18.66
CA GLY A 238 5.12 -10.19 -17.92
C GLY A 238 5.44 -9.61 -16.56
N ASP A 239 4.40 -9.41 -15.74
CA ASP A 239 4.55 -8.96 -14.35
C ASP A 239 4.80 -10.18 -13.46
N PHE A 240 5.77 -10.08 -12.56
CA PHE A 240 6.18 -11.17 -11.68
C PHE A 240 6.58 -10.63 -10.31
N GLU A 241 6.43 -11.47 -9.30
CA GLU A 241 7.00 -11.26 -7.98
C GLU A 241 8.24 -12.12 -7.83
N GLN A 242 9.28 -11.55 -7.24
CA GLN A 242 10.55 -12.23 -7.01
C GLN A 242 10.78 -12.39 -5.51
N LEU A 243 11.13 -13.61 -5.10
CA LEU A 243 11.64 -13.90 -3.77
C LEU A 243 13.01 -14.54 -3.87
N THR A 244 13.95 -14.07 -3.06
CA THR A 244 15.30 -14.62 -3.02
C THR A 244 15.68 -14.91 -1.58
N TYR A 245 16.11 -16.15 -1.35
CA TYR A 245 16.58 -16.59 -0.05
C TYR A 245 17.66 -17.65 -0.24
N GLN A 246 18.62 -17.69 0.67
CA GLN A 246 19.63 -18.74 0.72
C GLN A 246 19.31 -19.66 1.89
N SER A 247 19.20 -20.96 1.60
CA SER A 247 19.10 -22.01 2.62
C SER A 247 20.36 -22.85 2.54
N ASP A 248 21.15 -22.84 3.61
CA ASP A 248 22.46 -23.52 3.67
C ASP A 248 23.36 -23.10 2.49
N LYS A 249 23.65 -24.05 1.59
CA LYS A 249 24.50 -23.87 0.40
C LYS A 249 23.71 -23.60 -0.88
N THR A 250 22.38 -23.60 -0.82
CA THR A 250 21.54 -23.43 -1.99
C THR A 250 20.90 -22.05 -1.98
N LEU A 251 21.23 -21.24 -2.98
CA LEU A 251 20.52 -20.00 -3.27
C LEU A 251 19.28 -20.32 -4.10
N VAL A 252 18.12 -19.90 -3.62
CA VAL A 252 16.85 -20.07 -4.32
C VAL A 252 16.35 -18.71 -4.79
N VAL A 253 16.17 -18.60 -6.10
CA VAL A 253 15.51 -17.46 -6.75
C VAL A 253 14.17 -17.95 -7.27
N GLU A 254 13.10 -17.51 -6.61
CA GLU A 254 11.73 -17.87 -6.94
C GLU A 254 11.04 -16.71 -7.66
N VAL A 255 10.44 -17.00 -8.81
CA VAL A 255 9.79 -16.02 -9.68
C VAL A 255 8.36 -16.48 -9.94
N LYS A 256 7.39 -15.75 -9.38
CA LYS A 256 5.96 -16.07 -9.47
C LYS A 256 5.27 -15.17 -10.49
N PRO A 257 4.46 -15.71 -11.42
CA PRO A 257 3.70 -14.87 -12.33
C PRO A 257 2.58 -14.15 -11.57
N VAL A 258 2.49 -12.84 -11.72
CA VAL A 258 1.34 -12.07 -11.20
C VAL A 258 0.19 -12.29 -12.18
N LEU A 259 -0.69 -13.24 -11.84
CA LEU A 259 -1.93 -13.43 -12.59
C LEU A 259 -2.77 -12.16 -12.42
N LYS A 260 -2.89 -11.36 -13.49
CA LYS A 260 -3.91 -10.29 -13.61
C LYS A 260 -5.33 -10.86 -13.75
N GLN A 261 -5.65 -11.89 -12.98
CA GLN A 261 -7.01 -12.31 -12.71
C GLN A 261 -7.41 -11.72 -11.37
N ALA A 262 -8.17 -10.62 -11.45
CA ALA A 262 -8.87 -10.03 -10.31
C ALA A 262 -8.00 -9.60 -9.12
N GLN A 263 -6.80 -9.05 -9.34
CA GLN A 263 -6.10 -8.24 -8.33
C GLN A 263 -6.76 -6.86 -8.20
N SER A 264 -7.96 -6.92 -7.64
CA SER A 264 -8.62 -5.87 -6.89
C SER A 264 -8.30 -6.01 -5.40
N SER A 265 -7.01 -6.08 -5.04
CA SER A 265 -6.48 -6.21 -3.67
C SER A 265 -5.00 -6.57 -3.84
N GLU A 266 -4.04 -5.65 -3.69
CA GLU A 266 -3.59 -5.01 -2.45
C GLU A 266 -3.15 -3.56 -2.76
N ALA A 267 -3.55 -2.48 -2.10
CA ALA A 267 -4.35 -2.26 -0.92
C ALA A 267 -5.60 -1.46 -1.32
N LYS A 268 -6.76 -2.12 -1.31
CA LYS A 268 -7.99 -1.37 -1.07
C LYS A 268 -7.82 -0.74 0.31
N ASP A 269 -7.81 0.59 0.35
CA ASP A 269 -8.63 1.32 1.30
C ASP A 269 -9.86 0.45 1.59
N GLN A 270 -9.92 -0.18 2.76
CA GLN A 270 -10.94 -1.19 3.10
C GLN A 270 -12.38 -0.61 3.09
N PHE A 271 -12.53 0.64 2.67
CA PHE A 271 -13.78 1.36 2.60
C PHE A 271 -14.01 2.11 1.27
N GLY A 272 -13.12 1.99 0.27
CA GLY A 272 -13.37 2.61 -1.05
C GLY A 272 -13.60 4.12 -1.01
N TYR A 273 -13.02 4.80 -0.03
CA TYR A 273 -13.12 6.24 0.15
C TYR A 273 -12.26 6.97 -0.91
N LYS A 274 -12.86 7.90 -1.65
CA LYS A 274 -12.28 8.62 -2.79
C LYS A 274 -12.07 10.11 -2.51
N GLY A 275 -12.40 10.57 -1.30
CA GLY A 275 -12.37 11.99 -0.94
C GLY A 275 -10.97 12.59 -0.88
N GLU A 276 -10.88 13.89 -1.16
CA GLU A 276 -9.67 14.68 -0.91
C GLU A 276 -9.19 14.55 0.54
N LYS A 277 -7.87 14.44 0.73
CA LYS A 277 -7.27 14.22 2.04
C LYS A 277 -7.22 15.51 2.83
N LEU A 278 -7.52 15.38 4.12
CA LEU A 278 -7.76 16.51 4.98
C LEU A 278 -7.16 16.21 6.39
N SER A 279 -6.62 17.23 7.04
CA SER A 279 -6.18 17.17 8.44
C SER A 279 -6.95 18.20 9.29
N LEU A 280 -7.71 17.75 10.28
CA LEU A 280 -8.51 18.59 11.17
C LEU A 280 -8.27 18.23 12.63
N ASN A 281 -8.37 19.21 13.51
CA ASN A 281 -8.31 18.99 14.95
C ASN A 281 -9.46 19.74 15.61
N PHE A 282 -10.42 18.98 16.12
CA PHE A 282 -11.60 19.48 16.81
C PHE A 282 -11.58 19.03 18.26
N GLN A 283 -11.88 19.96 19.17
CA GLN A 283 -12.01 19.68 20.59
C GLN A 283 -13.34 20.25 21.05
N ASN A 284 -14.26 19.36 21.43
CA ASN A 284 -15.59 19.72 21.95
C ASN A 284 -16.38 20.68 21.05
N ILE A 285 -16.49 20.38 19.75
CA ILE A 285 -17.25 21.19 18.78
C ILE A 285 -18.59 20.52 18.49
N GLU A 286 -19.63 21.32 18.28
CA GLU A 286 -20.96 20.82 17.87
C GLU A 286 -20.88 20.06 16.54
N VAL A 287 -21.54 18.90 16.48
CA VAL A 287 -21.54 18.05 15.27
C VAL A 287 -22.02 18.81 14.03
N ARG A 288 -23.02 19.69 14.18
CA ARG A 288 -23.55 20.52 13.10
C ARG A 288 -22.48 21.43 12.48
N ALA A 289 -21.67 22.07 13.31
CA ALA A 289 -20.59 22.95 12.86
C ALA A 289 -19.50 22.17 12.12
N VAL A 290 -19.16 20.96 12.60
CA VAL A 290 -18.20 20.09 11.92
C VAL A 290 -18.72 19.65 10.55
N LEU A 291 -19.99 19.22 10.48
CA LEU A 291 -20.62 18.80 9.23
C LEU A 291 -20.69 19.95 8.23
N GLN A 292 -20.99 21.17 8.70
CA GLN A 292 -20.99 22.37 7.86
C GLN A 292 -19.61 22.65 7.28
N LEU A 293 -18.55 22.56 8.09
CA LEU A 293 -17.19 22.76 7.59
C LEU A 293 -16.79 21.73 6.52
N LEU A 294 -17.19 20.47 6.69
CA LEU A 294 -16.96 19.41 5.69
C LEU A 294 -17.74 19.65 4.39
N ALA A 295 -18.97 20.16 4.51
CA ALA A 295 -19.80 20.52 3.37
C ALA A 295 -19.21 21.71 2.59
N ASP A 296 -18.75 22.74 3.31
CA ASP A 296 -18.08 23.91 2.73
C ASP A 296 -16.79 23.52 2.00
N PHE A 297 -16.03 22.57 2.56
CA PHE A 297 -14.80 22.05 1.93
C PHE A 297 -15.08 21.27 0.64
N THR A 298 -16.17 20.50 0.60
CA THR A 298 -16.53 19.64 -0.55
C THR A 298 -17.42 20.34 -1.58
N GLY A 299 -17.92 21.54 -1.27
CA GLY A 299 -18.87 22.28 -2.10
C GLY A 299 -20.28 21.67 -2.14
N LEU A 300 -20.61 20.75 -1.22
CA LEU A 300 -21.92 20.11 -1.13
C LEU A 300 -22.88 20.97 -0.31
N ASN A 301 -24.16 21.01 -0.71
CA ASN A 301 -25.19 21.67 0.11
C ASN A 301 -25.64 20.74 1.23
N LEU A 302 -25.40 21.12 2.48
CA LEU A 302 -25.79 20.34 3.65
C LEU A 302 -27.17 20.76 4.19
N VAL A 303 -28.05 19.79 4.38
CA VAL A 303 -29.31 19.94 5.13
C VAL A 303 -29.24 19.07 6.37
N THR A 304 -29.33 19.68 7.54
CA THR A 304 -29.26 18.98 8.83
C THR A 304 -30.58 19.11 9.59
N SER A 305 -31.15 17.99 10.05
CA SER A 305 -32.31 18.04 10.95
C SER A 305 -31.97 18.79 12.25
N ASP A 306 -32.97 19.42 12.86
CA ASP A 306 -32.88 20.08 14.16
C ASP A 306 -32.53 19.10 15.30
N THR A 307 -32.94 17.84 15.15
CA THR A 307 -32.66 16.72 16.05
C THR A 307 -31.19 16.29 16.13
N VAL A 308 -30.32 16.78 15.23
CA VAL A 308 -28.87 16.50 15.27
C VAL A 308 -28.23 17.31 16.39
N GLN A 309 -28.00 16.67 17.54
CA GLN A 309 -27.40 17.27 18.73
C GLN A 309 -26.14 16.52 19.20
N GLY A 310 -25.26 17.24 19.88
CA GLY A 310 -24.08 16.69 20.55
C GLY A 310 -22.75 17.24 20.07
N ASN A 311 -21.71 16.94 20.85
CA ASN A 311 -20.37 17.47 20.65
C ASN A 311 -19.39 16.35 20.27
N VAL A 312 -18.42 16.65 19.41
CA VAL A 312 -17.37 15.71 18.98
C VAL A 312 -15.99 16.30 19.28
N THR A 313 -15.09 15.43 19.72
CA THR A 313 -13.66 15.69 19.81
C THR A 313 -12.96 14.71 18.88
N LEU A 314 -12.25 15.21 17.87
CA LEU A 314 -11.64 14.38 16.84
C LEU A 314 -10.34 15.01 16.33
N ARG A 315 -9.31 14.18 16.17
CA ARG A 315 -8.04 14.61 15.56
C ARG A 315 -7.76 13.72 14.36
N LEU A 316 -7.85 14.32 13.17
CA LEU A 316 -7.63 13.70 11.89
C LEU A 316 -6.34 14.22 11.28
N LYS A 317 -5.51 13.33 10.73
CA LYS A 317 -4.30 13.69 9.99
C LYS A 317 -4.27 12.92 8.69
N ASN A 318 -4.27 13.64 7.57
CA ASN A 318 -4.18 13.07 6.23
C ASN A 318 -5.25 11.99 5.94
N VAL A 319 -6.50 12.26 6.33
CA VAL A 319 -7.63 11.34 6.19
C VAL A 319 -8.56 11.87 5.08
N PRO A 320 -9.01 11.04 4.13
CA PRO A 320 -10.06 11.41 3.17
C PRO A 320 -11.31 11.98 3.86
N TRP A 321 -11.93 13.02 3.29
CA TRP A 321 -13.07 13.68 3.94
C TRP A 321 -14.32 12.79 4.09
N ASP A 322 -14.54 11.86 3.16
CA ASP A 322 -15.62 10.89 3.17
C ASP A 322 -15.43 9.86 4.28
N GLN A 323 -14.19 9.44 4.51
CA GLN A 323 -13.83 8.66 5.69
C GLN A 323 -14.06 9.43 6.98
N ALA A 324 -13.67 10.71 7.02
CA ALA A 324 -13.88 11.57 8.17
C ALA A 324 -15.39 11.73 8.49
N LEU A 325 -16.19 11.94 7.45
CA LEU A 325 -17.64 12.03 7.54
C LEU A 325 -18.26 10.74 8.10
N ASP A 326 -17.89 9.58 7.56
CA ASP A 326 -18.36 8.28 8.03
C ASP A 326 -18.02 8.03 9.50
N ILE A 327 -16.80 8.37 9.94
CA ILE A 327 -16.38 8.26 11.35
C ILE A 327 -17.29 9.11 12.26
N ILE A 328 -17.60 10.34 11.84
CA ILE A 328 -18.46 11.25 12.61
C ILE A 328 -19.89 10.70 12.69
N LEU A 329 -20.42 10.25 11.55
CA LEU A 329 -21.78 9.70 11.47
C LEU A 329 -21.92 8.45 12.36
N LYS A 330 -20.99 7.51 12.27
CA LYS A 330 -20.98 6.28 13.09
C LYS A 330 -20.84 6.57 14.59
N THR A 331 -19.97 7.49 14.97
CA THR A 331 -19.73 7.84 16.38
C THR A 331 -20.97 8.46 17.04
N LYS A 332 -21.82 9.14 16.25
CA LYS A 332 -23.01 9.83 16.74
C LYS A 332 -24.34 9.17 16.35
N GLY A 333 -24.30 8.00 15.70
CA GLY A 333 -25.51 7.29 15.26
C GLY A 333 -26.34 8.07 14.24
N LEU A 334 -25.69 8.91 13.44
CA LEU A 334 -26.31 9.69 12.38
C LEU A 334 -26.23 8.91 11.07
N ALA A 335 -27.18 9.17 10.17
CA ALA A 335 -27.18 8.67 8.82
C ALA A 335 -27.16 9.84 7.84
N MET A 336 -26.58 9.61 6.67
CA MET A 336 -26.59 10.57 5.56
C MET A 336 -27.33 9.99 4.36
N ARG A 337 -28.03 10.85 3.62
CA ARG A 337 -28.57 10.54 2.29
C ARG A 337 -28.06 11.60 1.31
N GLN A 338 -27.42 11.15 0.23
CA GLN A 338 -26.92 12.06 -0.81
C GLN A 338 -27.82 11.97 -2.03
N ASN A 339 -28.35 13.11 -2.45
CA ASN A 339 -29.13 13.26 -3.66
C ASN A 339 -28.44 14.30 -4.54
N GLY A 340 -27.48 13.84 -5.36
CA GLY A 340 -26.66 14.71 -6.21
C GLY A 340 -25.83 15.68 -5.38
N ASN A 341 -26.16 16.98 -5.46
CA ASN A 341 -25.45 18.08 -4.78
C ASN A 341 -25.98 18.41 -3.37
N ILE A 342 -26.99 17.68 -2.89
CA ILE A 342 -27.59 17.88 -1.57
C ILE A 342 -27.27 16.70 -0.67
N LEU A 343 -26.72 16.99 0.51
CA LEU A 343 -26.39 16.04 1.56
C LEU A 343 -27.37 16.24 2.72
N LEU A 344 -28.28 15.29 2.92
CA LEU A 344 -29.19 15.26 4.06
C LEU A 344 -28.54 14.47 5.20
N VAL A 345 -28.45 15.05 6.40
CA VAL A 345 -27.94 14.38 7.60
C VAL A 345 -28.97 14.48 8.73
N ALA A 346 -29.34 13.32 9.29
CA ALA A 346 -30.28 13.22 10.40
C ALA A 346 -29.98 11.96 11.24
N PRO A 347 -30.60 11.81 12.43
CA PRO A 347 -30.48 10.56 13.20
C PRO A 347 -30.95 9.35 12.38
N ALA A 348 -30.24 8.23 12.49
CA ALA A 348 -30.53 7.04 11.68
C ALA A 348 -31.97 6.53 11.84
N VAL A 349 -32.54 6.69 13.05
CA VAL A 349 -33.93 6.31 13.35
C VAL A 349 -34.95 7.15 12.58
N GLU A 350 -34.71 8.46 12.43
CA GLU A 350 -35.61 9.37 11.71
C GLU A 350 -35.62 9.07 10.20
N ILE A 351 -34.44 8.82 9.62
CA ILE A 351 -34.29 8.44 8.21
C ILE A 351 -34.99 7.11 7.94
N ALA A 352 -34.74 6.09 8.77
CA ALA A 352 -35.36 4.78 8.61
C ALA A 352 -36.90 4.84 8.73
N ALA A 353 -37.42 5.68 9.64
CA ALA A 353 -38.86 5.87 9.79
C ALA A 353 -39.50 6.52 8.55
N ARG A 354 -38.88 7.60 8.01
CA ARG A 354 -39.37 8.23 6.78
C ARG A 354 -39.32 7.28 5.58
N GLU A 355 -38.22 6.55 5.42
CA GLU A 355 -38.06 5.62 4.29
C GLU A 355 -39.07 4.47 4.37
N LYS A 356 -39.31 3.92 5.56
CA LYS A 356 -40.35 2.91 5.76
C LYS A 356 -41.73 3.45 5.36
N GLN A 357 -42.07 4.67 5.78
CA GLN A 357 -43.33 5.29 5.42
C GLN A 357 -43.44 5.58 3.91
N GLU A 358 -42.36 6.03 3.27
CA GLU A 358 -42.30 6.25 1.82
C GLU A 358 -42.51 4.94 1.05
N LEU A 359 -41.85 3.85 1.45
CA LEU A 359 -42.01 2.53 0.83
C LEU A 359 -43.40 1.93 1.09
N GLU A 360 -43.95 2.08 2.29
CA GLU A 360 -45.32 1.64 2.60
C GLU A 360 -46.35 2.40 1.78
N ALA A 361 -46.19 3.73 1.63
CA ALA A 361 -47.05 4.54 0.79
C ALA A 361 -46.94 4.15 -0.70
N GLN A 362 -45.73 3.85 -1.19
CA GLN A 362 -45.54 3.36 -2.55
C GLN A 362 -46.20 1.99 -2.77
N LYS A 363 -46.07 1.07 -1.81
CA LYS A 363 -46.77 -0.23 -1.86
C LYS A 363 -48.28 -0.06 -1.88
N GLN A 364 -48.83 0.78 -0.99
CA GLN A 364 -50.26 1.09 -0.97
C GLN A 364 -50.72 1.71 -2.28
N LEU A 365 -49.91 2.58 -2.90
CA LEU A 365 -50.24 3.14 -4.20
C LEU A 365 -50.36 2.06 -5.27
N ILE A 366 -49.37 1.16 -5.37
CA ILE A 366 -49.37 0.02 -6.31
C ILE A 366 -50.56 -0.92 -6.04
N GLU A 367 -50.89 -1.18 -4.77
CA GLU A 367 -52.06 -1.99 -4.38
C GLU A 367 -53.40 -1.33 -4.73
N LEU A 368 -53.45 0.00 -4.77
CA LEU A 368 -54.65 0.76 -5.13
C LEU A 368 -54.74 1.04 -6.64
N GLU A 369 -53.72 0.69 -7.43
CA GLU A 369 -53.79 0.79 -8.88
C GLU A 369 -54.90 -0.09 -9.45
N THR A 370 -55.56 0.43 -10.48
CA THR A 370 -56.66 -0.27 -11.17
C THR A 370 -56.10 -1.30 -12.15
N LEU A 371 -56.66 -2.51 -12.11
CA LEU A 371 -56.32 -3.57 -13.06
C LEU A 371 -57.14 -3.43 -14.34
N TYR A 372 -56.47 -3.63 -15.47
CA TYR A 372 -57.10 -3.71 -16.79
C TYR A 372 -56.99 -5.14 -17.31
N SER A 373 -57.91 -5.53 -18.20
CA SER A 373 -57.87 -6.83 -18.86
C SER A 373 -57.67 -6.63 -20.37
N GLU A 374 -56.74 -7.38 -20.95
CA GLU A 374 -56.44 -7.35 -22.38
C GLU A 374 -56.35 -8.77 -22.94
N ILE A 375 -56.82 -8.93 -24.18
CA ILE A 375 -56.70 -10.18 -24.93
C ILE A 375 -55.62 -9.99 -26.00
N ILE A 376 -54.64 -10.90 -26.01
CA ILE A 376 -53.52 -10.88 -26.96
C ILE A 376 -53.53 -12.20 -27.75
N GLU A 377 -53.65 -12.09 -29.07
CA GLU A 377 -53.57 -13.22 -29.99
C GLU A 377 -52.11 -13.56 -30.31
N ILE A 378 -51.78 -14.86 -30.38
CA ILE A 378 -50.43 -15.35 -30.65
C ILE A 378 -50.42 -16.15 -31.96
N ASN A 379 -49.40 -15.93 -32.79
CA ASN A 379 -49.40 -16.42 -34.18
C ASN A 379 -48.44 -17.60 -34.42
N PHE A 380 -47.22 -17.54 -33.89
CA PHE A 380 -46.14 -18.49 -34.17
C PHE A 380 -45.86 -19.41 -32.96
N ALA A 381 -45.95 -18.89 -31.74
CA ALA A 381 -45.78 -19.65 -30.50
C ALA A 381 -47.11 -20.21 -29.97
N LYS A 382 -47.03 -21.20 -29.06
CA LYS A 382 -48.21 -21.70 -28.35
C LYS A 382 -48.51 -20.84 -27.13
N ALA A 383 -49.76 -20.42 -26.98
CA ALA A 383 -50.22 -19.62 -25.84
C ALA A 383 -50.00 -20.32 -24.49
N SER A 384 -50.13 -21.64 -24.43
CA SER A 384 -49.88 -22.42 -23.22
C SER A 384 -48.42 -22.34 -22.74
N GLU A 385 -47.45 -22.31 -23.66
CA GLU A 385 -46.03 -22.24 -23.31
C GLU A 385 -45.65 -20.82 -22.85
N LEU A 386 -46.21 -19.79 -23.49
CA LEU A 386 -46.01 -18.40 -23.07
C LEU A 386 -46.67 -18.10 -21.72
N ALA A 387 -47.83 -18.67 -21.44
CA ALA A 387 -48.50 -18.49 -20.15
C ALA A 387 -47.65 -19.01 -18.99
N VAL A 388 -46.96 -20.14 -19.15
CA VAL A 388 -46.05 -20.68 -18.11
C VAL A 388 -44.85 -19.77 -17.84
N ILE A 389 -44.38 -19.04 -18.86
CA ILE A 389 -43.28 -18.07 -18.69
C ILE A 389 -43.77 -16.78 -18.01
N LEU A 390 -45.03 -16.40 -18.23
CA LEU A 390 -45.62 -15.19 -17.66
C LEU A 390 -46.13 -15.42 -16.23
N ASP A 391 -46.68 -16.60 -15.96
CA ASP A 391 -47.16 -17.00 -14.65
C ASP A 391 -45.99 -17.22 -13.69
N SER A 392 -46.06 -16.58 -12.52
CA SER A 392 -45.01 -16.57 -11.51
C SER A 392 -45.05 -17.79 -10.59
N ASP A 393 -45.73 -18.86 -10.98
CA ASP A 393 -46.04 -19.96 -10.06
C ASP A 393 -44.75 -20.68 -9.64
N GLU A 394 -44.44 -20.60 -8.34
CA GLU A 394 -43.23 -21.12 -7.69
C GLU A 394 -43.01 -22.62 -7.93
N ALA A 395 -44.05 -23.34 -8.36
CA ALA A 395 -44.04 -24.77 -8.62
C ALA A 395 -43.14 -25.22 -9.80
N SER A 396 -42.68 -24.29 -10.66
CA SER A 396 -41.78 -24.62 -11.78
C SER A 396 -40.27 -24.47 -11.47
N SER A 397 -39.92 -24.18 -10.21
CA SER A 397 -38.54 -23.94 -9.74
C SER A 397 -37.67 -25.21 -9.56
N THR A 398 -37.87 -26.27 -10.36
CA THR A 398 -37.03 -27.49 -10.30
C THR A 398 -35.71 -27.35 -11.08
N SER A 399 -35.54 -26.30 -11.87
CA SER A 399 -34.26 -25.95 -12.50
C SER A 399 -33.80 -24.60 -11.96
N GLY A 400 -32.64 -24.57 -11.26
CA GLY A 400 -32.08 -23.42 -10.54
C GLY A 400 -31.69 -22.17 -11.35
N ALA A 401 -32.48 -21.78 -12.34
CA ALA A 401 -32.45 -20.48 -12.99
C ALA A 401 -33.79 -19.80 -12.68
N GLY A 402 -33.77 -18.86 -11.73
CA GLY A 402 -34.95 -18.12 -11.28
C GLY A 402 -35.56 -17.30 -12.41
N VAL A 403 -36.53 -17.88 -13.12
CA VAL A 403 -37.43 -17.11 -13.99
C VAL A 403 -38.47 -16.49 -13.06
N THR A 404 -38.19 -15.28 -12.62
CA THR A 404 -39.16 -14.41 -11.94
C THR A 404 -40.31 -14.16 -12.91
N GLY A 405 -41.53 -14.59 -12.57
CA GLY A 405 -42.70 -14.32 -13.39
C GLY A 405 -42.86 -12.82 -13.66
N PHE A 406 -43.42 -12.51 -14.82
CA PHE A 406 -43.44 -11.16 -15.39
C PHE A 406 -44.75 -10.40 -15.08
N LEU A 407 -45.67 -11.06 -14.37
CA LEU A 407 -46.92 -10.48 -13.87
C LEU A 407 -46.69 -9.75 -12.54
N SER A 408 -47.54 -8.78 -12.22
CA SER A 408 -47.58 -8.22 -10.87
C SER A 408 -48.12 -9.23 -9.85
N GLU A 409 -47.96 -8.97 -8.55
CA GLU A 409 -48.51 -9.80 -7.47
C GLU A 409 -50.03 -10.01 -7.56
N ARG A 410 -50.74 -9.08 -8.22
CA ARG A 410 -52.20 -9.13 -8.43
C ARG A 410 -52.58 -9.53 -9.86
N GLY A 411 -51.58 -9.75 -10.70
CA GLY A 411 -51.73 -10.13 -12.10
C GLY A 411 -52.20 -11.57 -12.24
N SER A 412 -52.98 -11.84 -13.29
CA SER A 412 -53.39 -13.20 -13.62
C SER A 412 -53.41 -13.39 -15.13
N VAL A 413 -52.90 -14.53 -15.59
CA VAL A 413 -52.95 -14.95 -16.99
C VAL A 413 -53.88 -16.15 -17.16
N THR A 414 -54.65 -16.17 -18.24
CA THR A 414 -55.50 -17.31 -18.61
C THR A 414 -55.38 -17.54 -20.11
N VAL A 415 -55.39 -18.80 -20.52
CA VAL A 415 -55.20 -19.19 -21.93
C VAL A 415 -56.54 -19.63 -22.52
N ASP A 416 -56.94 -19.03 -23.65
CA ASP A 416 -57.96 -19.62 -24.53
C ASP A 416 -57.26 -20.46 -25.61
N VAL A 417 -57.31 -21.78 -25.43
CA VAL A 417 -56.70 -22.75 -26.35
C VAL A 417 -57.39 -22.80 -27.71
N ARG A 418 -58.66 -22.39 -27.81
CA ARG A 418 -59.43 -22.47 -29.06
C ARG A 418 -58.99 -21.38 -30.06
N THR A 419 -58.63 -20.20 -29.56
CA THR A 419 -58.19 -19.06 -30.37
C THR A 419 -56.70 -18.78 -30.26
N ASN A 420 -55.95 -19.61 -29.53
CA ASN A 420 -54.53 -19.40 -29.20
C ASN A 420 -54.28 -17.96 -28.68
N SER A 421 -55.11 -17.53 -27.73
CA SER A 421 -55.08 -16.17 -27.18
C SER A 421 -54.80 -16.18 -25.67
N LEU A 422 -54.09 -15.17 -25.20
CA LEU A 422 -53.86 -14.92 -23.77
C LEU A 422 -54.81 -13.83 -23.28
N LEU A 423 -55.57 -14.13 -22.23
CA LEU A 423 -56.29 -13.15 -21.44
C LEU A 423 -55.43 -12.78 -20.24
N ILE A 424 -55.01 -11.52 -20.19
CA ILE A 424 -54.10 -11.01 -19.17
C ILE A 424 -54.82 -9.92 -18.41
N ARG A 425 -54.80 -10.01 -17.08
CA ARG A 425 -55.31 -8.97 -16.20
C ARG A 425 -54.19 -8.46 -15.31
N ASP A 426 -53.80 -7.20 -15.48
CA ASP A 426 -52.71 -6.58 -14.73
C ASP A 426 -52.81 -5.04 -14.77
N THR A 427 -51.87 -4.33 -14.14
CA THR A 427 -51.75 -2.87 -14.22
C THR A 427 -51.39 -2.43 -15.64
N ALA A 428 -51.74 -1.18 -15.99
CA ALA A 428 -51.55 -0.65 -17.33
C ALA A 428 -50.08 -0.72 -17.78
N ASP A 429 -49.15 -0.41 -16.87
CA ASP A 429 -47.71 -0.43 -17.17
C ASP A 429 -47.22 -1.86 -17.44
N GLN A 430 -47.70 -2.85 -16.69
CA GLN A 430 -47.31 -4.25 -16.90
C GLN A 430 -47.85 -4.80 -18.21
N LEU A 431 -49.10 -4.50 -18.58
CA LEU A 431 -49.67 -4.90 -19.87
C LEU A 431 -48.84 -4.39 -21.06
N VAL A 432 -48.32 -3.15 -20.98
CA VAL A 432 -47.43 -2.61 -22.02
C VAL A 432 -46.12 -3.39 -22.10
N GLN A 433 -45.53 -3.75 -20.97
CA GLN A 433 -44.29 -4.53 -20.93
C GLN A 433 -44.50 -5.96 -21.45
N ILE A 434 -45.57 -6.63 -21.02
CA ILE A 434 -45.95 -7.98 -21.46
C ILE A 434 -46.20 -8.00 -22.97
N ARG A 435 -46.91 -7.01 -23.52
CA ARG A 435 -47.13 -6.92 -24.97
C ARG A 435 -45.81 -6.82 -25.75
N ARG A 436 -44.84 -6.06 -25.24
CA ARG A 436 -43.50 -5.96 -25.86
C ARG A 436 -42.75 -7.28 -25.77
N LEU A 437 -42.89 -8.01 -24.66
CA LEU A 437 -42.25 -9.31 -24.45
C LEU A 437 -42.82 -10.36 -25.41
N ILE A 438 -44.15 -10.49 -25.49
CA ILE A 438 -44.83 -11.44 -26.38
C ILE A 438 -44.40 -11.19 -27.83
N LYS A 439 -44.34 -9.94 -28.29
CA LYS A 439 -43.87 -9.61 -29.65
C LYS A 439 -42.44 -10.05 -29.95
N LYS A 440 -41.57 -10.14 -28.95
CA LYS A 440 -40.18 -10.61 -29.13
C LYS A 440 -40.09 -12.13 -29.14
N LEU A 441 -40.99 -12.82 -28.43
CA LEU A 441 -41.02 -14.27 -28.32
C LEU A 441 -41.81 -14.93 -29.46
N ASP A 442 -42.86 -14.27 -29.96
CA ASP A 442 -43.71 -14.75 -31.04
C ASP A 442 -43.04 -14.54 -32.42
N ILE A 443 -41.96 -15.28 -32.67
CA ILE A 443 -41.22 -15.26 -33.95
C ILE A 443 -41.24 -16.66 -34.61
N PRO A 444 -41.23 -16.74 -35.95
CA PRO A 444 -41.22 -18.02 -36.64
C PRO A 444 -39.91 -18.79 -36.41
N VAL A 445 -40.02 -20.09 -36.13
CA VAL A 445 -38.87 -20.99 -35.98
C VAL A 445 -38.27 -21.36 -37.35
N ARG A 446 -36.95 -21.49 -37.42
CA ARG A 446 -36.25 -21.96 -38.63
C ARG A 446 -36.35 -23.47 -38.73
N GLN A 447 -36.70 -23.98 -39.89
CA GLN A 447 -36.68 -25.42 -40.17
C GLN A 447 -35.26 -25.86 -40.51
N VAL A 448 -34.87 -27.04 -40.01
CA VAL A 448 -33.56 -27.65 -40.30
C VAL A 448 -33.79 -29.02 -40.93
N LEU A 449 -33.15 -29.28 -42.07
CA LEU A 449 -33.17 -30.59 -42.71
C LEU A 449 -32.04 -31.45 -42.13
N ILE A 450 -32.38 -32.62 -41.62
CA ILE A 450 -31.41 -33.60 -41.14
C ILE A 450 -31.36 -34.74 -42.17
N GLU A 451 -30.26 -34.83 -42.92
CA GLU A 451 -29.97 -35.97 -43.80
C GLU A 451 -28.99 -36.91 -43.08
N SER A 452 -29.32 -38.19 -43.04
CA SER A 452 -28.39 -39.25 -42.63
C SER A 452 -28.25 -40.23 -43.78
N ARG A 453 -27.01 -40.52 -44.18
CA ARG A 453 -26.70 -41.51 -45.21
C ARG A 453 -26.00 -42.70 -44.57
N ILE A 454 -26.67 -43.84 -44.57
CA ILE A 454 -26.09 -45.11 -44.15
C ILE A 454 -25.63 -45.84 -45.40
N VAL A 455 -24.33 -46.16 -45.49
CA VAL A 455 -23.75 -46.91 -46.59
C VAL A 455 -23.40 -48.30 -46.09
N ILE A 456 -23.97 -49.33 -46.72
CA ILE A 456 -23.64 -50.73 -46.47
C ILE A 456 -23.02 -51.27 -47.76
N ALA A 457 -21.77 -51.69 -47.70
CA ALA A 457 -21.06 -52.33 -48.80
C ALA A 457 -21.03 -53.84 -48.54
N SER A 458 -21.41 -54.63 -49.54
CA SER A 458 -21.28 -56.09 -49.55
C SER A 458 -20.53 -56.51 -50.80
N ASP A 459 -19.49 -57.31 -50.64
CA ASP A 459 -18.67 -57.83 -51.74
C ASP A 459 -18.88 -59.35 -51.87
N ASP A 460 -19.85 -59.75 -52.70
CA ASP A 460 -20.09 -61.16 -53.03
C ASP A 460 -19.57 -61.41 -54.46
N PHE A 461 -18.38 -61.98 -54.55
CA PHE A 461 -17.74 -62.35 -55.79
C PHE A 461 -17.96 -63.85 -56.07
N ALA A 462 -18.74 -64.19 -57.10
CA ALA A 462 -18.90 -65.56 -57.59
C ALA A 462 -18.03 -65.80 -58.84
N LYS A 463 -17.30 -66.91 -58.87
CA LYS A 463 -16.34 -67.29 -59.94
C LYS A 463 -16.93 -68.31 -60.91
#